data_AF-A0A534G5Q2-F1
#
_entry.id   AF-A0A534G5Q2-F1
#
_cell.length_a   1.000
_cell.length_b   1.000
_cell.length_c   1.000
_cell.angle_alpha   90.00
_cell.angle_beta   90.00
_cell.angle_gamma   90.00
#
_symmetry.space_group_name_H-M   'P 1'
#
loop_
_entity.id
_entity.type
_entity.pdbx_description
1 polymer ?
#
loop_
_entity_poly.entity_id
_entity_poly.type
_entity_poly.pdbx_seq_one_letter_code
_entity_poly.pdbx_strand_id
1 'polypeptide(L)'
;TKLVELTEEQFGASDRALVNPLCNLGTTQYRLGDYKHAEDSYVRSVKIAADTGGNGDRLLLRPLHGLGATYYATRQFEDASVTLQRALDLSRNLDGLLNPGQLTILDPLIGSLVSLERHSEADREFQYAVRVAESAWGSTDPRVVRPVDRYAHWLEHMGRYPSARAQYARALTVGEGAGTRAARLVIEPLLGIARTYRLEATNGNEEEGAQYVDPFAQSGFGMTSDRGPRGLNPDGEKALLLALQTIDRMRPVDHQVRGKTLMELGDWYLCADQTDKSLARYREAWKELEQAGSTAPLDEPRQLAYRAPASSVTRSPLAERTNAEEHSVEATFTVTRDGHTTNVITNSSDASTGQQRLVLVAVKRARYAPRLLNGEPTETQGVTLIEKLLTKKPRQS
;
A
#
# COMPACT_ATOMS: atom_id res chain seq x y z
N THR A 1 -14.55 12.15 -31.25
CA THR A 1 -13.75 12.55 -32.42
C THR A 1 -14.39 13.70 -33.17
N LYS A 2 -15.68 13.66 -33.51
CA LYS A 2 -16.36 14.71 -34.32
C LYS A 2 -16.16 16.16 -33.89
N LEU A 3 -16.16 16.46 -32.59
CA LEU A 3 -15.89 17.82 -32.09
C LEU A 3 -14.48 18.32 -32.44
N VAL A 4 -13.47 17.44 -32.36
CA VAL A 4 -12.08 17.77 -32.73
C VAL A 4 -12.02 18.06 -34.23
N GLU A 5 -12.60 17.20 -35.06
CA GLU A 5 -12.66 17.38 -36.52
C GLU A 5 -13.28 18.73 -36.91
N LEU A 6 -14.47 19.05 -36.39
CA LEU A 6 -15.15 20.31 -36.70
C LEU A 6 -14.38 21.55 -36.23
N THR A 7 -13.72 21.46 -35.07
CA THR A 7 -12.88 22.57 -34.56
C THR A 7 -11.65 22.76 -35.43
N GLU A 8 -11.04 21.66 -35.88
CA GLU A 8 -9.86 21.66 -36.74
C GLU A 8 -10.18 22.19 -38.15
N GLU A 9 -11.34 21.83 -38.72
CA GLU A 9 -11.83 22.40 -39.99
C GLU A 9 -12.07 23.91 -39.91
N GLN A 10 -12.56 24.40 -38.77
CA GLN A 10 -12.91 25.82 -38.61
C GLN A 10 -11.70 26.72 -38.31
N PHE A 11 -10.76 26.26 -37.48
CA PHE A 11 -9.67 27.10 -36.96
C PHE A 11 -8.27 26.64 -37.38
N GLY A 12 -8.12 25.41 -37.86
CA GLY A 12 -6.85 24.81 -38.25
C GLY A 12 -6.21 23.90 -37.20
N ALA A 13 -5.27 23.06 -37.64
CA ALA A 13 -4.71 21.93 -36.88
C ALA A 13 -3.89 22.29 -35.63
N SER A 14 -3.46 23.54 -35.51
CA SER A 14 -2.62 24.05 -34.41
C SER A 14 -3.30 25.15 -33.59
N ASP A 15 -4.59 25.40 -33.83
CA ASP A 15 -5.29 26.49 -33.16
C ASP A 15 -5.59 26.17 -31.68
N ARG A 16 -5.49 27.20 -30.84
CA ARG A 16 -5.74 27.13 -29.39
C ARG A 16 -7.13 26.58 -29.04
N ALA A 17 -8.13 26.77 -29.91
CA ALA A 17 -9.48 26.23 -29.73
C ALA A 17 -9.50 24.69 -29.64
N LEU A 18 -8.49 24.00 -30.19
CA LEU A 18 -8.41 22.54 -30.16
C LEU A 18 -8.01 21.94 -28.81
N VAL A 19 -7.41 22.71 -27.89
CA VAL A 19 -6.91 22.17 -26.61
C VAL A 19 -8.02 21.46 -25.83
N ASN A 20 -9.16 22.12 -25.62
CA ASN A 20 -10.24 21.53 -24.81
C ASN A 20 -10.90 20.32 -25.47
N PRO A 21 -11.28 20.35 -26.77
CA PRO A 21 -11.75 19.17 -27.49
C PRO A 21 -10.79 17.98 -27.44
N LEU A 22 -9.49 18.21 -27.68
CA LEU A 22 -8.47 17.16 -27.63
C LEU A 22 -8.31 16.60 -26.21
N CYS A 23 -8.25 17.46 -25.20
CA CYS A 23 -8.20 17.02 -23.80
C CYS A 23 -9.42 16.17 -23.41
N ASN A 24 -10.63 16.55 -23.84
CA ASN A 24 -11.85 15.79 -23.57
C ASN A 24 -11.87 14.45 -24.33
N LEU A 25 -11.37 14.42 -25.57
CA LEU A 25 -11.20 13.19 -26.34
C LEU A 25 -10.23 12.24 -25.63
N GLY A 26 -9.07 12.75 -25.20
CA GLY A 26 -8.09 11.98 -24.41
C GLY A 26 -8.68 11.44 -23.11
N THR A 27 -9.49 12.22 -22.40
CA THR A 27 -10.19 11.74 -21.19
C THR A 27 -11.18 10.62 -21.48
N THR A 28 -11.88 10.70 -22.61
CA THR A 28 -12.83 9.65 -23.02
C THR A 28 -12.09 8.36 -23.38
N GLN A 29 -11.03 8.46 -24.18
CA GLN A 29 -10.19 7.33 -24.59
C GLN A 29 -9.53 6.66 -23.37
N TYR A 30 -8.98 7.45 -22.45
CA TYR A 30 -8.40 6.95 -21.20
C TYR A 30 -9.42 6.13 -20.39
N ARG A 31 -10.64 6.66 -20.23
CA ARG A 31 -11.72 5.96 -19.49
C ARG A 31 -12.20 4.68 -20.18
N LEU A 32 -12.02 4.58 -21.49
CA LEU A 32 -12.31 3.37 -22.27
C LEU A 32 -11.14 2.37 -22.28
N GLY A 33 -10.00 2.69 -21.67
CA GLY A 33 -8.78 1.87 -21.69
C GLY A 33 -7.97 1.98 -22.98
N ASP A 34 -8.35 2.86 -23.90
CA ASP A 34 -7.60 3.15 -25.13
C ASP A 34 -6.47 4.15 -24.83
N TYR A 35 -5.47 3.68 -24.07
CA TYR A 35 -4.40 4.53 -23.58
C TYR A 35 -3.52 5.08 -24.70
N LYS A 36 -3.38 4.37 -25.82
CA LYS A 36 -2.54 4.83 -26.92
C LYS A 36 -3.12 6.08 -27.58
N HIS A 37 -4.41 6.07 -27.92
CA HIS A 37 -5.03 7.27 -28.50
C HIS A 37 -5.23 8.37 -27.46
N ALA A 38 -5.41 8.03 -26.18
CA ALA A 38 -5.45 9.01 -25.10
C ALA A 38 -4.13 9.80 -25.02
N GLU A 39 -2.99 9.10 -25.05
CA GLU A 39 -1.66 9.69 -25.11
C GLU A 39 -1.54 10.65 -26.30
N ASP A 40 -1.85 10.20 -27.52
CA ASP A 40 -1.75 11.01 -28.74
C ASP A 40 -2.60 12.29 -28.63
N SER A 41 -3.83 12.19 -28.13
CA SER A 41 -4.73 13.33 -27.92
C SER A 41 -4.19 14.31 -26.89
N TYR A 42 -3.67 13.82 -25.75
CA TYR A 42 -3.12 14.68 -24.72
C TYR A 42 -1.81 15.34 -25.15
N VAL A 43 -0.89 14.60 -25.78
CA VAL A 43 0.37 15.16 -26.33
C VAL A 43 0.07 16.29 -27.30
N ARG A 44 -0.88 16.09 -28.23
CA ARG A 44 -1.31 17.12 -29.17
C ARG A 44 -1.90 18.34 -28.44
N SER A 45 -2.74 18.10 -27.43
CA SER A 45 -3.32 19.17 -26.60
C SER A 45 -2.26 19.96 -25.82
N VAL A 46 -1.27 19.28 -25.23
CA VAL A 46 -0.16 19.92 -24.50
C VAL A 46 0.67 20.78 -25.45
N LYS A 47 0.99 20.25 -26.63
CA LYS A 47 1.77 20.97 -27.63
C LYS A 47 1.09 22.28 -28.06
N ILE A 48 -0.19 22.21 -28.45
CA ILE A 48 -0.95 23.40 -28.86
C ILE A 48 -1.03 24.44 -27.73
N ALA A 49 -1.29 24.00 -26.49
CA ALA A 49 -1.35 24.92 -25.35
C ALA A 49 0.02 25.58 -25.08
N ALA A 50 1.12 24.81 -25.15
CA ALA A 50 2.46 25.33 -24.95
C ALA A 50 2.88 26.32 -26.05
N ASP A 51 2.59 26.00 -27.31
CA ASP A 51 2.96 26.82 -28.47
C ASP A 51 2.15 28.13 -28.52
N THR A 52 0.90 28.13 -28.05
CA THR A 52 0.00 29.30 -28.12
C THR A 52 -0.02 30.17 -26.87
N GLY A 53 0.28 29.61 -25.69
CA GLY A 53 0.19 30.33 -24.40
C GLY A 53 1.43 30.26 -23.52
N GLY A 54 2.46 29.49 -23.91
CA GLY A 54 3.69 29.32 -23.13
C GLY A 54 3.53 28.39 -21.92
N ASN A 55 4.62 28.22 -21.16
CA ASN A 55 4.73 27.21 -20.10
C ASN A 55 3.89 27.49 -18.83
N GLY A 56 3.41 28.72 -18.65
CA GLY A 56 2.58 29.14 -17.51
C GLY A 56 1.07 29.10 -17.79
N ASP A 57 0.67 28.63 -18.96
CA ASP A 57 -0.73 28.67 -19.39
C ASP A 57 -1.62 27.69 -18.62
N ARG A 58 -2.75 28.18 -18.08
CA ARG A 58 -3.77 27.35 -17.43
C ARG A 58 -4.31 26.24 -18.32
N LEU A 59 -4.33 26.41 -19.63
CA LEU A 59 -4.76 25.37 -20.57
C LEU A 59 -3.85 24.14 -20.59
N LEU A 60 -2.62 24.23 -20.08
CA LEU A 60 -1.72 23.07 -19.94
C LEU A 60 -2.11 22.12 -18.81
N LEU A 61 -2.78 22.62 -17.75
CA LEU A 61 -2.94 21.86 -16.51
C LEU A 61 -3.70 20.54 -16.71
N ARG A 62 -4.87 20.59 -17.35
CA ARG A 62 -5.71 19.41 -17.61
C ARG A 62 -5.03 18.38 -18.54
N PRO A 63 -4.48 18.77 -19.71
CA PRO A 63 -3.84 17.80 -20.60
C PRO A 63 -2.52 17.25 -20.02
N LEU A 64 -1.74 18.02 -19.25
CA LEU A 64 -0.58 17.48 -18.54
C LEU A 64 -0.99 16.43 -17.49
N HIS A 65 -2.01 16.73 -16.68
CA HIS A 65 -2.53 15.76 -15.72
C HIS A 65 -3.03 14.48 -16.42
N GLY A 66 -3.81 14.62 -17.50
CA GLY A 66 -4.30 13.48 -18.29
C GLY A 66 -3.18 12.65 -18.93
N LEU A 67 -2.16 13.31 -19.48
CA LEU A 67 -0.98 12.65 -20.06
C LEU A 67 -0.20 11.88 -18.99
N GLY A 68 0.10 12.53 -17.87
CA GLY A 68 0.80 11.89 -16.76
C GLY A 68 0.05 10.70 -16.17
N ALA A 69 -1.27 10.79 -16.04
CA ALA A 69 -2.11 9.67 -15.62
C ALA A 69 -2.14 8.52 -16.65
N THR A 70 -2.03 8.84 -17.94
CA THR A 70 -1.93 7.86 -19.04
C THR A 70 -0.60 7.12 -19.00
N TYR A 71 0.52 7.83 -18.78
CA TYR A 71 1.82 7.21 -18.56
C TYR A 71 1.83 6.31 -17.32
N TYR A 72 1.24 6.76 -16.21
CA TYR A 72 1.13 5.94 -15.01
C TYR A 72 0.33 4.65 -15.27
N ALA A 73 -0.82 4.74 -15.94
CA ALA A 73 -1.66 3.57 -16.27
C ALA A 73 -0.96 2.57 -17.21
N THR A 74 -0.06 3.05 -18.07
CA THR A 74 0.74 2.22 -18.97
C THR A 74 2.11 1.85 -18.41
N ARG A 75 2.36 2.11 -17.12
CA ARG A 75 3.61 1.78 -16.38
C ARG A 75 4.87 2.49 -16.90
N GLN A 76 4.71 3.63 -17.58
CA GLN A 76 5.80 4.52 -17.98
C GLN A 76 6.08 5.49 -16.82
N PHE A 77 6.67 4.99 -15.73
CA PHE A 77 6.72 5.72 -14.46
C PHE A 77 7.64 6.94 -14.48
N GLU A 78 8.75 6.91 -15.22
CA GLU A 78 9.63 8.07 -15.43
C GLU A 78 8.86 9.22 -16.09
N ASP A 79 8.23 8.96 -17.24
CA ASP A 79 7.47 9.97 -18.00
C ASP A 79 6.26 10.48 -17.21
N ALA A 80 5.59 9.59 -16.47
CA ALA A 80 4.53 9.97 -15.55
C ALA A 80 5.04 10.93 -14.48
N SER A 81 6.16 10.61 -13.82
CA SER A 81 6.73 11.43 -12.75
C SER A 81 7.09 12.83 -13.23
N VAL A 82 7.75 12.95 -14.39
CA VAL A 82 8.15 14.24 -14.98
C VAL A 82 6.91 15.06 -15.37
N THR A 83 5.95 14.42 -16.03
CA THR A 83 4.74 15.10 -16.53
C THR A 83 3.83 15.57 -15.39
N LEU A 84 3.62 14.72 -14.38
CA LEU A 84 2.80 15.04 -13.21
C LEU A 84 3.47 16.07 -12.30
N GLN A 85 4.80 16.04 -12.16
CA GLN A 85 5.52 17.09 -11.45
C GLN A 85 5.33 18.46 -12.12
N ARG A 86 5.42 18.51 -13.46
CA ARG A 86 5.12 19.74 -14.22
C ARG A 86 3.69 20.22 -14.01
N ALA A 87 2.70 19.31 -14.01
CA ALA A 87 1.30 19.66 -13.73
C ALA A 87 1.12 20.21 -12.30
N LEU A 88 1.79 19.60 -11.33
CA LEU A 88 1.75 19.99 -9.92
C LEU A 88 2.34 21.38 -9.71
N ASP A 89 3.51 21.65 -10.30
CA ASP A 89 4.18 22.96 -10.20
C ASP A 89 3.38 24.06 -10.92
N LEU A 90 2.75 23.74 -12.05
CA LEU A 90 1.83 24.66 -12.71
C LEU A 90 0.61 24.96 -11.83
N SER A 91 -0.01 23.95 -11.21
CA SER A 91 -1.12 24.16 -10.27
C SER A 91 -0.69 25.01 -9.07
N ARG A 92 0.49 24.76 -8.50
CA ARG A 92 1.05 25.58 -7.41
C ARG A 92 1.17 27.05 -7.79
N ASN A 93 1.64 27.33 -9.01
CA ASN A 93 1.79 28.69 -9.51
C ASN A 93 0.45 29.37 -9.82
N LEU A 94 -0.52 28.64 -10.37
CA LEU A 94 -1.80 29.20 -10.82
C LEU A 94 -2.86 29.30 -9.72
N ASP A 95 -2.89 28.31 -8.83
CA ASP A 95 -3.99 28.07 -7.88
C ASP A 95 -3.52 28.06 -6.42
N GLY A 96 -2.21 28.27 -6.18
CA GLY A 96 -1.61 28.31 -4.86
C GLY A 96 -1.09 26.95 -4.36
N LEU A 97 -0.28 27.00 -3.31
CA LEU A 97 0.50 25.85 -2.82
C LEU A 97 -0.32 24.75 -2.12
N LEU A 98 -1.57 24.99 -1.72
CA LEU A 98 -2.35 24.04 -0.91
C LEU A 98 -3.78 23.91 -1.43
N ASN A 99 -3.98 23.87 -2.75
CA ASN A 99 -5.30 23.73 -3.33
C ASN A 99 -5.71 22.23 -3.44
N PRO A 100 -6.96 21.86 -3.12
CA PRO A 100 -7.39 20.46 -3.10
C PRO A 100 -7.38 19.78 -4.48
N GLY A 101 -7.35 20.55 -5.58
CA GLY A 101 -7.22 20.02 -6.94
C GLY A 101 -5.88 19.30 -7.17
N GLN A 102 -4.85 19.58 -6.37
CA GLN A 102 -3.55 18.92 -6.44
C GLN A 102 -3.61 17.44 -6.03
N LEU A 103 -4.59 17.04 -5.20
CA LEU A 103 -4.69 15.66 -4.73
C LEU A 103 -4.85 14.65 -5.87
N THR A 104 -5.54 15.02 -6.94
CA THR A 104 -5.69 14.13 -8.10
C THR A 104 -4.41 13.98 -8.93
N ILE A 105 -3.52 14.97 -8.87
CA ILE A 105 -2.19 14.93 -9.52
C ILE A 105 -1.20 14.15 -8.65
N LEU A 106 -1.27 14.35 -7.34
CA LEU A 106 -0.40 13.69 -6.36
C LEU A 106 -0.60 12.18 -6.32
N ASP A 107 -1.84 11.69 -6.41
CA ASP A 107 -2.13 10.26 -6.34
C ASP A 107 -1.31 9.40 -7.34
N PRO A 108 -1.30 9.69 -8.66
CA PRO A 108 -0.46 8.97 -9.63
C PRO A 108 1.03 9.39 -9.58
N LEU A 109 1.37 10.60 -9.13
CA LEU A 109 2.77 11.03 -8.99
C LEU A 109 3.47 10.18 -7.92
N ILE A 110 2.85 10.06 -6.75
CA ILE A 110 3.30 9.21 -5.66
C ILE A 110 3.42 7.76 -6.14
N GLY A 111 2.40 7.23 -6.83
CA GLY A 111 2.44 5.89 -7.38
C GLY A 111 3.62 5.65 -8.33
N SER A 112 3.95 6.67 -9.14
CA SER A 112 5.12 6.64 -10.02
C SER A 112 6.42 6.64 -9.23
N LEU A 113 6.56 7.55 -8.25
CA LEU A 113 7.76 7.63 -7.39
C LEU A 113 8.02 6.34 -6.60
N VAL A 114 6.96 5.72 -6.07
CA VAL A 114 7.05 4.42 -5.38
C VAL A 114 7.52 3.32 -6.35
N SER A 115 6.96 3.28 -7.56
CA SER A 115 7.33 2.27 -8.57
C SER A 115 8.78 2.43 -9.07
N LEU A 116 9.32 3.64 -8.99
CA LEU A 116 10.71 3.98 -9.30
C LEU A 116 11.67 3.80 -8.11
N GLU A 117 11.19 3.30 -6.98
CA GLU A 117 11.94 3.21 -5.72
C GLU A 117 12.53 4.57 -5.25
N ARG A 118 11.92 5.70 -5.65
CA ARG A 118 12.29 7.08 -5.25
C ARG A 118 11.66 7.43 -3.89
N HIS A 119 12.00 6.64 -2.87
CA HIS A 119 11.31 6.63 -1.57
C HIS A 119 11.30 7.99 -0.86
N SER A 120 12.41 8.74 -0.91
CA SER A 120 12.51 10.04 -0.24
C SER A 120 11.60 11.10 -0.87
N GLU A 121 11.37 11.02 -2.18
CA GLU A 121 10.46 11.91 -2.90
C GLU A 121 9.01 11.48 -2.68
N ALA A 122 8.71 10.18 -2.72
CA ALA A 122 7.39 9.66 -2.40
C ALA A 122 6.94 10.08 -0.99
N ASP A 123 7.81 9.96 0.02
CA ASP A 123 7.54 10.36 1.40
C ASP A 123 7.16 11.85 1.51
N ARG A 124 7.88 12.74 0.81
CA ARG A 124 7.57 14.17 0.76
C ARG A 124 6.20 14.44 0.14
N GLU A 125 5.87 13.74 -0.95
CA GLU A 125 4.60 13.94 -1.64
C GLU A 125 3.41 13.35 -0.86
N PHE A 126 3.58 12.25 -0.11
CA PHE A 126 2.56 11.78 0.84
C PHE A 126 2.30 12.81 1.96
N GLN A 127 3.35 13.35 2.58
CA GLN A 127 3.22 14.40 3.60
C GLN A 127 2.54 15.65 3.02
N TYR A 128 2.89 16.02 1.79
CA TYR A 128 2.29 17.15 1.12
C TYR A 128 0.81 16.93 0.80
N ALA A 129 0.40 15.74 0.36
CA ALA A 129 -1.01 15.40 0.15
C ALA A 129 -1.84 15.54 1.45
N VAL A 130 -1.30 15.13 2.59
CA VAL A 130 -1.95 15.34 3.90
C VAL A 130 -2.11 16.83 4.19
N ARG A 131 -1.06 17.64 4.00
CA ARG A 131 -1.12 19.10 4.23
C ARG A 131 -2.13 19.81 3.30
N VAL A 132 -2.19 19.41 2.03
CA VAL A 132 -3.16 19.95 1.06
C VAL A 132 -4.59 19.66 1.53
N ALA A 133 -4.87 18.41 1.94
CA ALA A 133 -6.18 18.02 2.43
C ALA A 133 -6.58 18.78 3.70
N GLU A 134 -5.67 18.89 4.67
CA GLU A 134 -5.94 19.63 5.91
C GLU A 134 -6.14 21.12 5.68
N SER A 135 -5.36 21.74 4.81
CA SER A 135 -5.51 23.15 4.49
C SER A 135 -6.84 23.43 3.79
N ALA A 136 -7.33 22.49 2.97
CA ALA A 136 -8.55 22.66 2.20
C ALA A 136 -9.82 22.39 3.02
N TRP A 137 -9.78 21.45 3.96
CA TRP A 137 -10.98 20.95 4.64
C TRP A 137 -10.95 21.11 6.16
N GLY A 138 -9.78 21.34 6.76
CA GLY A 138 -9.57 21.31 8.21
C GLY A 138 -9.15 19.91 8.69
N SER A 139 -8.34 19.86 9.75
CA SER A 139 -7.72 18.62 10.25
C SER A 139 -8.69 17.60 10.85
N THR A 140 -9.92 18.01 11.16
CA THR A 140 -10.99 17.15 11.71
C THR A 140 -12.03 16.75 10.67
N ASP A 141 -11.87 17.16 9.40
CA ASP A 141 -12.81 16.81 8.35
C ASP A 141 -12.61 15.34 7.90
N PRO A 142 -13.69 14.55 7.76
CA PRO A 142 -13.59 13.14 7.37
C PRO A 142 -12.86 12.90 6.04
N ARG A 143 -12.82 13.89 5.15
CA ARG A 143 -12.09 13.80 3.86
C ARG A 143 -10.58 13.72 4.04
N VAL A 144 -10.04 14.14 5.19
CA VAL A 144 -8.61 14.02 5.53
C VAL A 144 -8.19 12.58 5.84
N VAL A 145 -9.13 11.70 6.22
CA VAL A 145 -8.86 10.30 6.56
C VAL A 145 -8.11 9.59 5.43
N ARG A 146 -8.59 9.69 4.19
CA ARG A 146 -7.98 8.97 3.06
C ARG A 146 -6.50 9.35 2.83
N PRO A 147 -6.12 10.64 2.69
CA PRO A 147 -4.71 11.02 2.60
C PRO A 147 -3.85 10.57 3.79
N VAL A 148 -4.37 10.67 5.02
CA VAL A 148 -3.65 10.25 6.23
C VAL A 148 -3.43 8.74 6.25
N ASP A 149 -4.46 7.94 5.92
CA ASP A 149 -4.35 6.48 5.82
C ASP A 149 -3.37 6.04 4.75
N ARG A 150 -3.34 6.72 3.59
CA ARG A 150 -2.35 6.42 2.54
C ARG A 150 -0.93 6.69 3.03
N TYR A 151 -0.71 7.77 3.78
CA TYR A 151 0.60 8.05 4.37
C TYR A 151 0.96 7.05 5.47
N ALA A 152 -0.01 6.64 6.30
CA ALA A 152 0.18 5.59 7.30
C ALA A 152 0.62 4.26 6.65
N HIS A 153 -0.02 3.87 5.55
CA HIS A 153 0.33 2.67 4.81
C HIS A 153 1.71 2.77 4.16
N TRP A 154 2.08 3.95 3.66
CA TRP A 154 3.44 4.20 3.17
C TRP A 154 4.49 4.03 4.27
N LEU A 155 4.25 4.60 5.45
CA LEU A 155 5.13 4.45 6.60
C LEU A 155 5.24 2.97 7.03
N GLU A 156 4.13 2.22 7.02
CA GLU A 156 4.12 0.78 7.27
C GLU A 156 5.01 0.03 6.27
N HIS A 157 4.85 0.33 4.97
CA HIS A 157 5.66 -0.27 3.90
C HIS A 157 7.16 0.01 4.08
N MET A 158 7.51 1.20 4.58
CA MET A 158 8.88 1.61 4.87
C MET A 158 9.41 1.08 6.22
N GLY A 159 8.69 0.18 6.90
CA GLY A 159 9.13 -0.37 8.20
C GLY A 159 9.05 0.62 9.37
N ARG A 160 8.44 1.80 9.16
CA ARG A 160 8.29 2.90 10.12
C ARG A 160 7.03 2.72 10.97
N TYR A 161 6.95 1.57 11.67
CA TYR A 161 5.72 1.12 12.32
C TYR A 161 5.17 2.08 13.39
N PRO A 162 5.98 2.69 14.28
CA PRO A 162 5.45 3.67 15.24
C PRO A 162 4.86 4.90 14.56
N SER A 163 5.56 5.47 13.57
CA SER A 163 5.03 6.61 12.79
C SER A 163 3.77 6.25 12.00
N ALA A 164 3.70 5.04 11.44
CA ALA A 164 2.51 4.54 10.76
C ALA A 164 1.31 4.49 11.73
N ARG A 165 1.50 3.91 12.92
CA ARG A 165 0.46 3.89 13.96
C ARG A 165 0.02 5.27 14.39
N ALA A 166 0.94 6.25 14.47
CA ALA A 166 0.58 7.63 14.77
C ALA A 166 -0.40 8.21 13.73
N GLN A 167 -0.17 7.93 12.45
CA GLN A 167 -1.06 8.38 11.38
C GLN A 167 -2.39 7.60 11.38
N TYR A 168 -2.38 6.28 11.56
CA TYR A 168 -3.61 5.50 11.71
C TYR A 168 -4.44 5.98 12.92
N ALA A 169 -3.80 6.24 14.06
CA ALA A 169 -4.48 6.79 15.24
C ALA A 169 -5.16 8.14 14.96
N ARG A 170 -4.48 8.99 14.19
CA ARG A 170 -5.01 10.29 13.79
C ARG A 170 -6.21 10.12 12.85
N ALA A 171 -6.12 9.23 11.86
CA ALA A 171 -7.25 8.89 10.99
C ALA A 171 -8.43 8.30 11.77
N LEU A 172 -8.16 7.43 12.74
CA LEU A 172 -9.15 6.88 13.67
C LEU A 172 -9.88 7.99 14.42
N THR A 173 -9.14 8.94 15.01
CA THR A 173 -9.71 10.08 15.76
C THR A 173 -10.65 10.92 14.89
N VAL A 174 -10.24 11.21 13.65
CA VAL A 174 -11.05 11.96 12.69
C VAL A 174 -12.30 11.17 12.29
N GLY A 175 -12.15 9.86 12.04
CA GLY A 175 -13.26 8.96 11.70
C GLY A 175 -14.29 8.80 12.81
N GLU A 176 -13.86 8.72 14.07
CA GLU A 176 -14.76 8.64 15.24
C GLU A 176 -15.58 9.93 15.42
N GLY A 177 -14.96 11.09 15.20
CA GLY A 177 -15.63 12.39 15.26
C GLY A 177 -16.70 12.61 14.18
N ALA A 178 -16.68 11.81 13.12
CA ALA A 178 -17.57 11.92 11.96
C ALA A 178 -18.95 11.25 12.14
N GLY A 179 -19.17 10.56 13.27
CA GLY A 179 -20.44 9.94 13.64
C GLY A 179 -20.79 8.65 12.90
N THR A 180 -22.03 8.16 13.09
CA THR A 180 -22.46 6.81 12.65
C THR A 180 -22.43 6.58 11.14
N ARG A 181 -22.55 7.62 10.31
CA ARG A 181 -22.44 7.52 8.85
C ARG A 181 -21.01 7.27 8.36
N ALA A 182 -20.02 7.45 9.23
CA ALA A 182 -18.60 7.32 8.94
C ALA A 182 -17.95 6.10 9.62
N ALA A 183 -18.74 5.17 10.17
CA ALA A 183 -18.23 3.96 10.84
C ALA A 183 -17.25 3.13 9.99
N ARG A 184 -17.34 3.22 8.65
CA ARG A 184 -16.38 2.55 7.75
C ARG A 184 -14.98 3.18 7.76
N LEU A 185 -14.87 4.48 8.09
CA LEU A 185 -13.61 5.22 8.08
C LEU A 185 -12.66 4.80 9.19
N VAL A 186 -13.16 4.19 10.27
CA VAL A 186 -12.32 3.75 11.40
C VAL A 186 -11.80 2.32 11.23
N ILE A 187 -12.36 1.54 10.31
CA ILE A 187 -12.02 0.11 10.14
C ILE A 187 -10.58 -0.02 9.65
N GLU A 188 -10.23 0.63 8.53
CA GLU A 188 -8.88 0.51 7.96
C GLU A 188 -7.79 1.02 8.93
N PRO A 189 -7.96 2.17 9.61
CA PRO A 189 -7.05 2.58 10.69
C PRO A 189 -6.83 1.51 11.77
N LEU A 190 -7.90 0.88 12.26
CA LEU A 190 -7.80 -0.17 13.28
C LEU A 190 -7.05 -1.41 12.77
N LEU A 191 -7.32 -1.82 11.52
CA LEU A 191 -6.58 -2.92 10.89
C LEU A 191 -5.09 -2.56 10.74
N GLY A 192 -4.78 -1.35 10.28
CA GLY A 192 -3.43 -0.83 10.16
C GLY A 192 -2.66 -0.84 11.49
N ILE A 193 -3.29 -0.42 12.59
CA ILE A 193 -2.67 -0.48 13.92
C ILE A 193 -2.33 -1.92 14.33
N ALA A 194 -3.25 -2.86 14.13
CA ALA A 194 -2.99 -4.26 14.45
C ALA A 194 -1.88 -4.86 13.57
N ARG A 195 -1.93 -4.58 12.26
CA ARG A 195 -0.95 -5.07 11.29
C ARG A 195 0.46 -4.56 11.60
N THR A 196 0.61 -3.26 11.89
CA THR A 196 1.91 -2.65 12.24
C THR A 196 2.51 -3.24 13.52
N TYR A 197 1.72 -3.51 14.57
CA TYR A 197 2.24 -4.22 15.76
C TYR A 197 2.73 -5.63 15.44
N ARG A 198 2.01 -6.37 14.59
CA ARG A 198 2.39 -7.73 14.17
C ARG A 198 3.67 -7.72 13.31
N LEU A 199 3.78 -6.76 12.39
CA LEU A 199 4.95 -6.58 11.54
C LEU A 199 6.18 -6.16 12.37
N GLU A 200 6.03 -5.23 13.31
CA GLU A 200 7.11 -4.81 14.21
C GLU A 200 7.63 -5.97 15.07
N ALA A 201 6.75 -6.84 15.58
CA ALA A 201 7.17 -8.02 16.33
C ALA A 201 8.01 -8.99 15.48
N THR A 202 7.78 -9.04 14.17
CA THR A 202 8.51 -9.92 13.23
C THR A 202 9.83 -9.28 12.78
N ASN A 203 9.75 -8.05 12.31
CA ASN A 203 10.84 -7.37 11.60
C ASN A 203 11.73 -6.54 12.53
N GLY A 204 11.24 -6.21 13.74
CA GLY A 204 11.79 -5.13 14.55
C GLY A 204 11.28 -3.78 14.05
N ASN A 205 11.82 -2.70 14.62
CA ASN A 205 11.54 -1.34 14.19
C ASN A 205 12.77 -0.78 13.47
N GLU A 206 12.57 -0.10 12.35
CA GLU A 206 13.64 0.60 11.61
C GLU A 206 13.79 2.07 12.05
N GLU A 207 12.86 2.61 12.83
CA GLU A 207 12.96 3.96 13.40
C GLU A 207 13.69 3.96 14.75
N GLU A 208 14.87 4.56 14.81
CA GLU A 208 15.47 5.00 16.09
C GLU A 208 14.75 6.27 16.58
N GLY A 209 14.19 6.24 17.79
CA GLY A 209 13.77 7.45 18.51
C GLY A 209 12.36 8.01 18.25
N ALA A 210 11.46 7.30 17.58
CA ALA A 210 10.07 7.76 17.42
C ALA A 210 9.28 7.71 18.75
N GLN A 211 8.86 8.87 19.27
CA GLN A 211 7.92 8.97 20.39
C GLN A 211 6.49 8.78 19.89
N TYR A 212 6.05 7.54 19.75
CA TYR A 212 4.63 7.20 19.58
C TYR A 212 3.96 7.12 20.94
N VAL A 213 2.94 7.94 21.17
CA VAL A 213 2.05 7.80 22.34
C VAL A 213 0.88 6.94 21.91
N ASP A 214 0.71 5.80 22.57
CA ASP A 214 -0.35 4.85 22.28
C ASP A 214 -1.75 5.48 22.46
N PRO A 215 -2.61 5.51 21.43
CA PRO A 215 -3.97 6.05 21.50
C PRO A 215 -4.86 5.28 22.48
N PHE A 216 -4.52 4.02 22.76
CA PHE A 216 -5.22 3.19 23.74
C PHE A 216 -4.72 3.40 25.17
N ALA A 217 -3.63 4.15 25.37
CA ALA A 217 -3.04 4.41 26.70
C ALA A 217 -3.83 5.44 27.54
N GLN A 218 -4.89 6.05 26.99
CA GLN A 218 -5.69 7.04 27.71
C GLN A 218 -6.53 6.47 28.87
N SER A 219 -6.60 5.15 29.07
CA SER A 219 -7.06 4.57 30.34
C SER A 219 -5.91 4.56 31.34
N GLY A 220 -5.71 5.70 32.00
CA GLY A 220 -4.52 6.01 32.80
C GLY A 220 -4.10 4.92 33.79
N PHE A 221 -2.99 4.26 33.48
CA PHE A 221 -1.93 3.85 34.39
C PHE A 221 -0.67 3.76 33.56
N GLY A 222 0.35 4.58 33.88
CA GLY A 222 1.67 4.43 33.29
C GLY A 222 2.18 3.03 33.63
N MET A 223 2.29 2.17 32.63
CA MET A 223 2.79 0.81 32.78
C MET A 223 3.81 0.54 31.68
N THR A 224 4.92 -0.05 32.10
CA THR A 224 5.91 -0.72 31.27
C THR A 224 5.22 -1.53 30.17
N SER A 225 5.74 -1.48 28.94
CA SER A 225 5.26 -2.28 27.82
C SER A 225 5.39 -3.78 28.15
N ASP A 226 4.41 -4.33 28.85
CA ASP A 226 4.32 -5.76 29.10
C ASP A 226 3.94 -6.41 27.78
N ARG A 227 4.95 -6.81 27.02
CA ARG A 227 4.74 -7.39 25.70
C ARG A 227 4.00 -8.71 25.91
N GLY A 228 2.86 -8.87 25.24
CA GLY A 228 2.07 -10.09 25.29
C GLY A 228 2.81 -11.30 24.70
N PRO A 229 2.13 -12.45 24.54
CA PRO A 229 2.73 -13.67 24.01
C PRO A 229 3.56 -13.42 22.73
N ARG A 230 4.80 -13.94 22.71
CA ARG A 230 5.79 -13.75 21.63
C ARG A 230 6.18 -12.30 21.32
N GLY A 231 5.97 -11.38 22.25
CA GLY A 231 6.38 -9.98 22.06
C GLY A 231 5.35 -9.11 21.35
N LEU A 232 4.15 -9.64 21.05
CA LEU A 232 3.05 -8.88 20.44
C LEU A 232 2.44 -7.89 21.44
N ASN A 233 2.20 -6.65 21.00
CA ASN A 233 1.50 -5.67 21.82
C ASN A 233 -0.01 -6.01 21.88
N PRO A 234 -0.63 -6.16 23.08
CA PRO A 234 -2.06 -6.46 23.22
C PRO A 234 -3.01 -5.46 22.52
N ASP A 235 -2.57 -4.23 22.25
CA ASP A 235 -3.37 -3.21 21.58
C ASP A 235 -3.72 -3.58 20.13
N GLY A 236 -2.92 -4.42 19.47
CA GLY A 236 -3.27 -4.93 18.15
C GLY A 236 -4.49 -5.86 18.19
N GLU A 237 -4.63 -6.70 19.23
CA GLU A 237 -5.85 -7.50 19.44
C GLU A 237 -7.04 -6.59 19.72
N LYS A 238 -6.87 -5.60 20.60
CA LYS A 238 -7.93 -4.64 20.93
C LYS A 238 -8.43 -3.91 19.67
N ALA A 239 -7.52 -3.47 18.81
CA ALA A 239 -7.87 -2.78 17.57
C ALA A 239 -8.70 -3.67 16.63
N LEU A 240 -8.34 -4.94 16.46
CA LEU A 240 -9.10 -5.90 15.66
C LEU A 240 -10.50 -6.18 16.24
N LEU A 241 -10.61 -6.29 17.56
CA LEU A 241 -11.90 -6.49 18.23
C LEU A 241 -12.80 -5.24 18.10
N LEU A 242 -12.24 -4.03 18.20
CA LEU A 242 -12.96 -2.78 17.96
C LEU A 242 -13.42 -2.65 16.50
N ALA A 243 -12.61 -3.11 15.54
CA ALA A 243 -12.99 -3.14 14.13
C ALA A 243 -14.19 -4.07 13.91
N LEU A 244 -14.15 -5.29 14.46
CA LEU A 244 -15.28 -6.23 14.42
C LEU A 244 -16.54 -5.65 15.06
N GLN A 245 -16.41 -5.04 16.24
CA GLN A 245 -17.54 -4.41 16.92
C GLN A 245 -18.16 -3.28 16.08
N THR A 246 -17.34 -2.53 15.37
CA THR A 246 -17.79 -1.46 14.47
C THR A 246 -18.55 -2.05 13.28
N ILE A 247 -18.00 -3.08 12.64
CA ILE A 247 -18.64 -3.80 11.52
C ILE A 247 -19.95 -4.43 11.94
N ASP A 248 -20.00 -5.06 13.12
CA ASP A 248 -21.19 -5.72 13.67
C ASP A 248 -22.33 -4.74 14.01
N ARG A 249 -22.04 -3.44 14.11
CA ARG A 249 -23.04 -2.36 14.27
C ARG A 249 -23.54 -1.82 12.94
N MET A 250 -22.82 -2.04 11.83
CA MET A 250 -23.25 -1.62 10.50
C MET A 250 -24.47 -2.43 10.05
N ARG A 251 -25.42 -1.79 9.37
CA ARG A 251 -26.63 -2.43 8.85
C ARG A 251 -26.85 -2.04 7.38
N PRO A 252 -26.89 -3.02 6.44
CA PRO A 252 -26.56 -4.43 6.63
C PRO A 252 -25.07 -4.63 7.01
N VAL A 253 -24.74 -5.80 7.55
CA VAL A 253 -23.35 -6.16 7.84
C VAL A 253 -22.62 -6.37 6.52
N ASP A 254 -21.45 -5.76 6.38
CA ASP A 254 -20.57 -5.98 5.23
C ASP A 254 -19.77 -7.28 5.45
N HIS A 255 -20.31 -8.40 4.96
CA HIS A 255 -19.73 -9.74 5.12
C HIS A 255 -18.29 -9.83 4.57
N GLN A 256 -17.98 -9.09 3.51
CA GLN A 256 -16.64 -9.07 2.93
C GLN A 256 -15.64 -8.43 3.90
N VAL A 257 -16.00 -7.29 4.47
CA VAL A 257 -15.15 -6.58 5.44
C VAL A 257 -15.05 -7.39 6.74
N ARG A 258 -16.16 -7.92 7.25
CA ARG A 258 -16.19 -8.77 8.45
C ARG A 258 -15.31 -10.00 8.32
N GLY A 259 -15.43 -10.72 7.21
CA GLY A 259 -14.63 -11.91 6.92
C GLY A 259 -13.14 -11.62 6.86
N LYS A 260 -12.73 -10.52 6.21
CA LYS A 260 -11.32 -10.07 6.18
C LYS A 260 -10.81 -9.70 7.58
N THR A 261 -11.61 -9.00 8.39
CA THR A 261 -11.21 -8.65 9.77
C THR A 261 -11.08 -9.88 10.67
N LEU A 262 -11.98 -10.86 10.55
CA LEU A 262 -11.86 -12.14 11.26
C LEU A 262 -10.62 -12.93 10.83
N MET A 263 -10.29 -12.88 9.53
CA MET A 263 -9.05 -13.47 9.01
C MET A 263 -7.82 -12.81 9.64
N GLU A 264 -7.76 -11.47 9.73
CA GLU A 264 -6.66 -10.77 10.41
C GLU A 264 -6.57 -11.07 11.91
N LEU A 265 -7.71 -11.26 12.58
CA LEU A 265 -7.75 -11.72 13.98
C LEU A 265 -7.29 -13.18 14.13
N GLY A 266 -7.60 -14.03 13.15
CA GLY A 266 -7.02 -15.37 13.03
C GLY A 266 -5.50 -15.32 12.89
N ASP A 267 -4.99 -14.45 12.02
CA ASP A 267 -3.55 -14.22 11.81
C ASP A 267 -2.87 -13.75 13.09
N TRP A 268 -3.50 -12.81 13.81
CA TRP A 268 -3.02 -12.32 15.10
C TRP A 268 -2.86 -13.45 16.12
N TYR A 269 -3.90 -14.25 16.32
CA TYR A 269 -3.87 -15.37 17.25
C TYR A 269 -2.86 -16.44 16.85
N LEU A 270 -2.66 -16.69 15.55
CA LEU A 270 -1.67 -17.64 15.06
C LEU A 270 -0.24 -17.16 15.37
N CYS A 271 0.03 -15.88 15.14
CA CYS A 271 1.31 -15.26 15.51
C CYS A 271 1.54 -15.24 17.03
N ALA A 272 0.47 -15.23 17.83
CA ALA A 272 0.52 -15.29 19.29
C ALA A 272 0.56 -16.72 19.88
N ASP A 273 0.67 -17.78 19.04
CA ASP A 273 0.56 -19.20 19.43
C ASP A 273 -0.77 -19.59 20.09
N GLN A 274 -1.84 -18.84 19.85
CA GLN A 274 -3.18 -19.12 20.35
C GLN A 274 -3.97 -19.93 19.29
N THR A 275 -3.48 -21.12 18.96
CA THR A 275 -3.96 -21.94 17.84
C THR A 275 -5.48 -22.15 17.86
N ASP A 276 -6.06 -22.55 18.99
CA ASP A 276 -7.51 -22.82 19.07
C ASP A 276 -8.35 -21.59 18.74
N LYS A 277 -7.95 -20.42 19.25
CA LYS A 277 -8.61 -19.14 18.92
C LYS A 277 -8.44 -18.79 17.45
N SER A 278 -7.24 -18.97 16.91
CA SER A 278 -6.94 -18.71 15.50
C SER A 278 -7.83 -19.53 14.57
N LEU A 279 -7.87 -20.86 14.76
CA LEU A 279 -8.66 -21.75 13.91
C LEU A 279 -10.17 -21.46 14.02
N ALA A 280 -10.67 -21.08 15.20
CA ALA A 280 -12.05 -20.62 15.37
C ALA A 280 -12.34 -19.37 14.51
N ARG A 281 -11.45 -18.36 14.56
CA ARG A 281 -11.60 -17.14 13.76
C ARG A 281 -11.52 -17.39 12.25
N TYR A 282 -10.65 -18.28 11.78
CA TYR A 282 -10.61 -18.64 10.35
C TYR A 282 -11.89 -19.32 9.86
N ARG A 283 -12.48 -20.22 10.67
CA ARG A 283 -13.78 -20.83 10.33
C ARG A 283 -14.90 -19.80 10.24
N GLU A 284 -14.91 -18.84 11.16
CA GLU A 284 -15.86 -17.71 11.11
C GLU A 284 -15.61 -16.85 9.87
N ALA A 285 -14.35 -16.52 9.55
CA ALA A 285 -13.96 -15.75 8.38
C ALA A 285 -14.42 -16.43 7.07
N TRP A 286 -14.25 -17.75 6.96
CA TRP A 286 -14.67 -18.51 5.80
C TRP A 286 -16.18 -18.40 5.55
N LYS A 287 -17.00 -18.54 6.60
CA LYS A 287 -18.47 -18.40 6.50
C LYS A 287 -18.91 -17.00 6.05
N GLU A 288 -18.22 -15.97 6.51
CA GLU A 288 -18.48 -14.58 6.10
C GLU A 288 -18.08 -14.34 4.64
N LEU A 289 -16.91 -14.83 4.23
CA LEU A 289 -16.41 -14.68 2.87
C LEU A 289 -17.21 -15.49 1.85
N GLU A 290 -17.72 -16.67 2.24
CA GLU A 290 -18.69 -17.43 1.44
C GLU A 290 -19.97 -16.64 1.20
N GLN A 291 -20.53 -16.01 2.24
CA GLN A 291 -21.69 -15.11 2.11
C GLN A 291 -21.39 -13.88 1.23
N ALA A 292 -20.14 -13.39 1.26
CA ALA A 292 -19.67 -12.32 0.37
C ALA A 292 -19.41 -12.78 -1.08
N GLY A 293 -19.53 -14.07 -1.38
CA GLY A 293 -19.40 -14.64 -2.72
C GLY A 293 -17.98 -15.04 -3.13
N SER A 294 -16.98 -14.98 -2.23
CA SER A 294 -15.61 -15.40 -2.54
C SER A 294 -14.79 -15.72 -1.30
N THR A 295 -14.27 -16.95 -1.22
CA THR A 295 -13.33 -17.40 -0.19
C THR A 295 -11.86 -17.30 -0.62
N ALA A 296 -11.59 -16.73 -1.80
CA ALA A 296 -10.25 -16.66 -2.41
C ALA A 296 -9.11 -16.25 -1.45
N PRO A 297 -9.30 -15.30 -0.50
CA PRO A 297 -8.25 -14.95 0.47
C PRO A 297 -7.79 -16.09 1.40
N LEU A 298 -8.53 -17.19 1.48
CA LEU A 298 -8.29 -18.34 2.35
C LEU A 298 -7.92 -19.62 1.58
N ASP A 299 -7.89 -19.59 0.24
CA ASP A 299 -7.69 -20.78 -0.59
C ASP A 299 -6.22 -21.25 -0.62
N GLU A 300 -5.29 -20.36 -0.29
CA GLU A 300 -3.84 -20.61 -0.28
C GLU A 300 -3.19 -20.22 1.05
N PRO A 301 -2.09 -20.88 1.46
CA PRO A 301 -1.33 -20.45 2.63
C PRO A 301 -0.79 -19.03 2.46
N ARG A 302 -0.96 -18.18 3.47
CA ARG A 302 -0.47 -16.79 3.44
C ARG A 302 0.68 -16.58 4.40
N GLN A 303 1.78 -16.01 3.92
CA GLN A 303 2.92 -15.67 4.78
C GLN A 303 2.52 -14.58 5.78
N LEU A 304 2.63 -14.87 7.08
CA LEU A 304 2.33 -13.92 8.15
C LEU A 304 3.61 -13.32 8.71
N ALA A 305 4.56 -14.15 9.11
CA ALA A 305 5.81 -13.70 9.70
C ALA A 305 6.97 -14.42 9.03
N TYR A 306 7.84 -13.67 8.37
CA TYR A 306 9.07 -14.18 7.79
C TYR A 306 10.14 -13.11 7.89
N ARG A 307 11.20 -13.39 8.65
CA ARG A 307 12.34 -12.48 8.76
C ARG A 307 13.45 -12.99 7.87
N ALA A 308 13.62 -12.34 6.71
CA ALA A 308 14.63 -12.72 5.74
C ALA A 308 16.06 -12.63 6.32
N PRO A 309 17.02 -13.43 5.82
CA PRO A 309 18.42 -13.31 6.18
C PRO A 309 18.97 -11.89 5.97
N ALA A 310 20.03 -11.50 6.69
CA ALA A 310 20.59 -10.15 6.58
C ALA A 310 21.13 -9.83 5.17
N SER A 311 21.53 -10.85 4.41
CA SER A 311 21.95 -10.70 3.02
C SER A 311 20.79 -10.64 2.03
N SER A 312 19.53 -10.63 2.49
CA SER A 312 18.37 -10.55 1.60
C SER A 312 18.31 -9.21 0.88
N VAL A 313 17.97 -9.23 -0.41
CA VAL A 313 17.67 -8.03 -1.21
C VAL A 313 16.61 -7.16 -0.51
N THR A 314 15.63 -7.79 0.15
CA THR A 314 14.53 -7.08 0.85
C THR A 314 15.01 -6.31 2.08
N ARG A 315 16.17 -6.67 2.63
CA ARG A 315 16.77 -6.02 3.81
C ARG A 315 17.98 -5.16 3.47
N SER A 316 18.40 -5.15 2.20
CA SER A 316 19.55 -4.38 1.72
C SER A 316 19.09 -3.06 1.08
N PRO A 317 19.73 -1.93 1.43
CA PRO A 317 19.51 -0.65 0.77
C PRO A 317 19.74 -0.75 -0.75
N LEU A 318 19.00 0.04 -1.53
CA LEU A 318 19.11 0.05 -2.99
C LEU A 318 20.54 0.31 -3.48
N ALA A 319 21.29 1.19 -2.81
CA ALA A 319 22.69 1.48 -3.12
C ALA A 319 23.63 0.27 -2.98
N GLU A 320 23.28 -0.71 -2.15
CA GLU A 320 24.06 -1.94 -2.02
C GLU A 320 23.75 -2.96 -3.13
N ARG A 321 22.55 -2.89 -3.74
CA ARG A 321 22.12 -3.78 -4.82
C ARG A 321 22.91 -3.58 -6.10
N THR A 322 23.31 -2.34 -6.41
CA THR A 322 24.01 -2.00 -7.66
C THR A 322 25.43 -2.58 -7.75
N ASN A 323 26.08 -2.80 -6.60
CA ASN A 323 27.44 -3.33 -6.49
C ASN A 323 27.50 -4.78 -5.94
N ALA A 324 26.38 -5.49 -6.02
CA ALA A 324 26.27 -6.87 -5.54
C ALA A 324 25.96 -7.84 -6.70
N GLU A 325 26.28 -9.11 -6.49
CA GLU A 325 25.74 -10.23 -7.25
C GLU A 325 24.50 -10.76 -6.52
N GLU A 326 23.43 -11.01 -7.27
CA GLU A 326 22.20 -11.59 -6.76
C GLU A 326 22.25 -13.11 -6.93
N HIS A 327 21.90 -13.82 -5.87
CA HIS A 327 21.69 -15.26 -5.87
C HIS A 327 20.30 -15.58 -5.34
N SER A 328 19.79 -16.74 -5.72
CA SER A 328 18.47 -17.24 -5.36
C SER A 328 18.55 -18.52 -4.55
N VAL A 329 17.65 -18.67 -3.58
CA VAL A 329 17.40 -19.92 -2.88
C VAL A 329 15.90 -20.19 -2.97
N GLU A 330 15.52 -21.23 -3.68
CA GLU A 330 14.16 -21.75 -3.69
C GLU A 330 14.02 -22.82 -2.61
N ALA A 331 13.21 -22.54 -1.59
CA ALA A 331 12.88 -23.47 -0.52
C ALA A 331 11.47 -24.04 -0.73
N THR A 332 11.32 -25.34 -0.54
CA THR A 332 10.02 -26.03 -0.51
C THR A 332 9.74 -26.55 0.90
N PHE A 333 8.51 -26.42 1.37
CA PHE A 333 8.12 -26.81 2.72
C PHE A 333 6.63 -27.16 2.82
N THR A 334 6.24 -27.67 3.98
CA THR A 334 4.85 -27.92 4.36
C THR A 334 4.38 -26.85 5.33
N VAL A 335 3.22 -26.25 5.08
CA VAL A 335 2.52 -25.39 6.05
C VAL A 335 1.51 -26.25 6.80
N THR A 336 1.71 -26.41 8.11
CA THR A 336 0.83 -27.17 8.99
C THR A 336 -0.44 -26.37 9.33
N ARG A 337 -1.45 -27.04 9.88
CA ARG A 337 -2.73 -26.40 10.27
C ARG A 337 -2.58 -25.32 11.34
N ASP A 338 -1.55 -25.42 12.18
CA ASP A 338 -1.19 -24.45 13.22
C ASP A 338 -0.13 -23.43 12.72
N GLY A 339 0.10 -23.37 11.41
CA GLY A 339 0.90 -22.34 10.77
C GLY A 339 2.40 -22.44 10.98
N HIS A 340 2.90 -23.60 11.42
CA HIS A 340 4.34 -23.91 11.39
C HIS A 340 4.75 -24.34 9.98
N THR A 341 6.04 -24.15 9.68
CA THR A 341 6.67 -24.74 8.50
C THR A 341 7.45 -25.99 8.88
N THR A 342 7.20 -27.10 8.19
CA THR A 342 7.92 -28.37 8.38
C THR A 342 8.45 -28.88 7.03
N ASN A 343 9.27 -29.93 7.04
CA ASN A 343 9.85 -30.53 5.81
C ASN A 343 10.55 -29.51 4.90
N VAL A 344 11.24 -28.54 5.51
CA VAL A 344 11.89 -27.43 4.79
C VAL A 344 13.17 -27.92 4.12
N ILE A 345 13.19 -27.89 2.79
CA ILE A 345 14.30 -28.32 1.95
C ILE A 345 14.62 -27.26 0.88
N THR A 346 15.85 -27.25 0.37
CA THR A 346 16.20 -26.48 -0.83
C THR A 346 15.80 -27.27 -2.07
N ASN A 347 15.01 -26.68 -2.96
CA ASN A 347 14.66 -27.25 -4.25
C ASN A 347 15.70 -26.90 -5.33
N SER A 348 16.02 -25.61 -5.45
CA SER A 348 17.02 -25.08 -6.39
C SER A 348 17.76 -23.89 -5.76
N SER A 349 19.03 -23.70 -6.10
CA SER A 349 19.81 -22.53 -5.64
C SER A 349 21.12 -22.37 -6.39
N ASP A 350 21.51 -21.12 -6.64
CA ASP A 350 22.84 -20.68 -7.09
C ASP A 350 23.63 -19.95 -5.98
N ALA A 351 23.08 -19.89 -4.76
CA ALA A 351 23.73 -19.30 -3.59
C ALA A 351 24.67 -20.30 -2.88
N SER A 352 25.58 -19.79 -2.05
CA SER A 352 26.48 -20.62 -1.24
C SER A 352 25.72 -21.52 -0.24
N THR A 353 26.31 -22.66 0.14
CA THR A 353 25.70 -23.55 1.15
C THR A 353 25.39 -22.85 2.48
N GLY A 354 26.22 -21.87 2.87
CA GLY A 354 25.99 -21.05 4.06
C GLY A 354 24.74 -20.18 3.93
N GLN A 355 24.56 -19.52 2.79
CA GLN A 355 23.37 -18.72 2.48
C GLN A 355 22.11 -19.58 2.43
N GLN A 356 22.17 -20.74 1.77
CA GLN A 356 21.06 -21.69 1.75
C GLN A 356 20.64 -22.10 3.18
N ARG A 357 21.61 -22.44 4.04
CA ARG A 357 21.33 -22.78 5.44
C ARG A 357 20.62 -21.65 6.20
N LEU A 358 21.03 -20.40 5.99
CA LEU A 358 20.38 -19.24 6.61
C LEU A 358 18.92 -19.08 6.14
N VAL A 359 18.65 -19.27 4.85
CA VAL A 359 17.28 -19.25 4.30
C VAL A 359 16.45 -20.36 4.93
N LEU A 360 16.93 -21.61 4.96
CA LEU A 360 16.17 -22.72 5.56
C LEU A 360 15.89 -22.49 7.06
N VAL A 361 16.82 -21.87 7.80
CA VAL A 361 16.58 -21.49 9.21
C VAL A 361 15.51 -20.40 9.32
N ALA A 362 15.52 -19.40 8.43
CA ALA A 362 14.50 -18.36 8.39
C ALA A 362 13.11 -18.94 8.05
N VAL A 363 13.04 -19.81 7.03
CA VAL A 363 11.80 -20.51 6.65
C VAL A 363 11.27 -21.35 7.80
N LYS A 364 12.11 -22.15 8.48
CA LYS A 364 11.72 -22.95 9.65
C LYS A 364 11.12 -22.15 10.81
N ARG A 365 11.45 -20.86 10.91
CA ARG A 365 10.94 -19.94 11.94
C ARG A 365 9.73 -19.14 11.46
N ALA A 366 9.36 -19.27 10.20
CA ALA A 366 8.27 -18.50 9.62
C ALA A 366 6.91 -18.94 10.15
N ARG A 367 5.94 -18.03 10.05
CA ARG A 367 4.52 -18.30 10.30
C ARG A 367 3.73 -18.08 9.03
N TYR A 368 2.84 -19.02 8.74
CA TYR A 368 1.88 -18.94 7.65
C TYR A 368 0.48 -19.18 8.17
N ALA A 369 -0.51 -18.44 7.67
CA ALA A 369 -1.89 -18.84 7.78
C ALA A 369 -2.07 -20.12 6.94
N PRO A 370 -2.73 -21.16 7.46
CA PRO A 370 -3.08 -22.32 6.65
C PRO A 370 -4.12 -21.92 5.60
N ARG A 371 -4.17 -22.65 4.47
CA ARG A 371 -5.35 -22.58 3.60
C ARG A 371 -6.55 -23.26 4.28
N LEU A 372 -7.74 -22.91 3.84
CA LEU A 372 -8.97 -23.57 4.25
C LEU A 372 -9.52 -24.40 3.07
N LEU A 373 -9.91 -25.64 3.38
CA LEU A 373 -10.63 -26.50 2.45
C LEU A 373 -11.97 -26.83 3.08
N ASN A 374 -13.07 -26.44 2.43
CA ASN A 374 -14.44 -26.59 2.95
C ASN A 374 -14.59 -26.01 4.37
N GLY A 375 -14.00 -24.85 4.61
CA GLY A 375 -14.03 -24.16 5.91
C GLY A 375 -13.06 -24.68 6.96
N GLU A 376 -12.32 -25.76 6.69
CA GLU A 376 -11.38 -26.33 7.66
C GLU A 376 -9.91 -26.03 7.33
N PRO A 377 -9.14 -25.50 8.30
CA PRO A 377 -7.69 -25.31 8.15
C PRO A 377 -6.98 -26.61 7.76
N THR A 378 -6.26 -26.56 6.64
CA THR A 378 -5.73 -27.75 5.98
C THR A 378 -4.23 -27.63 5.76
N GLU A 379 -3.51 -28.69 6.09
CA GLU A 379 -2.08 -28.79 5.81
C GLU A 379 -1.82 -28.70 4.31
N THR A 380 -0.78 -27.97 3.93
CA THR A 380 -0.43 -27.76 2.54
C THR A 380 1.04 -28.09 2.32
N GLN A 381 1.29 -29.12 1.52
CA GLN A 381 2.62 -29.55 1.13
C GLN A 381 3.06 -28.85 -0.15
N GLY A 382 4.37 -28.79 -0.40
CA GLY A 382 4.90 -28.24 -1.64
C GLY A 382 4.81 -26.71 -1.75
N VAL A 383 4.63 -26.01 -0.62
CA VAL A 383 4.66 -24.54 -0.60
C VAL A 383 6.08 -24.08 -0.90
N THR A 384 6.24 -23.10 -1.78
CA THR A 384 7.54 -22.59 -2.22
C THR A 384 7.79 -21.16 -1.74
N LEU A 385 9.05 -20.85 -1.46
CA LEU A 385 9.54 -19.49 -1.21
C LEU A 385 10.85 -19.30 -1.96
N ILE A 386 10.93 -18.21 -2.74
CA ILE A 386 12.17 -17.80 -3.41
C ILE A 386 12.77 -16.63 -2.64
N GLU A 387 13.93 -16.84 -2.05
CA GLU A 387 14.69 -15.79 -1.37
C GLU A 387 15.81 -15.30 -2.27
N LYS A 388 15.89 -13.97 -2.46
CA LYS A 388 16.97 -13.32 -3.21
C LYS A 388 17.99 -12.74 -2.25
N LEU A 389 19.26 -13.11 -2.45
CA LEU A 389 20.37 -12.77 -1.57
C LEU A 389 21.45 -12.02 -2.33
N LEU A 390 22.16 -11.14 -1.64
CA LEU A 390 23.26 -10.35 -2.18
C LEU A 390 24.61 -10.84 -1.67
N THR A 391 25.59 -10.85 -2.55
CA THR A 391 27.02 -10.99 -2.25
C THR A 391 27.77 -9.78 -2.81
N LYS A 392 28.72 -9.21 -2.06
CA LYS A 392 29.50 -8.06 -2.55
C LYS A 392 30.41 -8.51 -3.69
N LYS A 393 30.40 -7.78 -4.81
CA LYS A 393 31.36 -8.02 -5.89
C LYS A 393 32.80 -7.84 -5.38
N PRO A 394 33.74 -8.70 -5.77
CA PRO A 394 35.15 -8.47 -5.48
C PRO A 394 35.58 -7.13 -6.10
N ARG A 395 36.31 -6.30 -5.34
CA ARG A 395 36.92 -5.08 -5.89
C ARG A 395 37.85 -5.52 -7.03
N GLN A 396 37.59 -5.07 -8.25
CA GLN A 396 38.55 -5.20 -9.34
C GLN A 396 39.78 -4.41 -8.93
N SER A 397 40.87 -5.14 -8.68
CA SER A 397 42.18 -4.65 -8.24
C SER A 397 42.97 -4.06 -9.39
#